data_AF-A0A3B8QAW5-F1
#
_entry.id   AF-A0A3B8QAW5-F1
#
_cell.length_a   1.000
_cell.length_b   1.000
_cell.length_c   1.000
_cell.angle_alpha   90.00
_cell.angle_beta   90.00
_cell.angle_gamma   90.00
#
_symmetry.space_group_name_H-M   'P 1'
#
loop_
_entity.id
_entity.type
_entity.pdbx_description
1 polymer ?
#
loop_
_entity_poly.entity_id
_entity_poly.type
_entity_poly.pdbx_seq_one_letter_code
_entity_poly.pdbx_strand_id
1 'polypeptide(L)'
;DAAIKLGDEILSSALGVSRLLGFETYVDNASPTLPVGFPLSDVAIYGGWYDTDISGPFLAPRVNFVPGAIAYHLHSFSALNPRSMDKSWVGPLVGRGATVSMGCVDEPFLQMTPNFGVFLSRLALGFNVGEAFLACSPVLSWQSLLVGDPLYRPFRPNLLDRGKELERINSPLVPWMIVQTLNYQLQQGRPIDQAIQVLELTPATTNNAVLAEKLARLFADKSRLKQAITHAQRALTAGATPEQRVRLLLDLAEWQRTVDKPKDAYATLAQFAQEFPQHPRILSVRREQLDYAKDLDLTNDIATLKAEIERLSQAGGSQSP
;
A
#
# COMPACT_ATOMS: atom_id res chain seq x y z
N ASP A 1 -21.82 -17.90 -0.02
CA ASP A 1 -21.65 -18.27 -1.43
C ASP A 1 -20.28 -18.94 -1.60
N ALA A 2 -20.22 -20.11 -2.23
CA ALA A 2 -18.98 -20.86 -2.39
C ALA A 2 -17.96 -20.14 -3.30
N ALA A 3 -18.44 -19.34 -4.26
CA ALA A 3 -17.57 -18.53 -5.11
C ALA A 3 -16.88 -17.45 -4.29
N ILE A 4 -17.62 -16.72 -3.45
CA ILE A 4 -17.02 -15.67 -2.60
C ILE A 4 -15.90 -16.25 -1.73
N LYS A 5 -16.13 -17.41 -1.13
CA LYS A 5 -15.15 -18.11 -0.29
C LYS A 5 -13.86 -18.44 -1.04
N LEU A 6 -13.95 -18.88 -2.30
CA LEU A 6 -12.77 -19.22 -3.11
C LEU A 6 -11.93 -17.97 -3.44
N GLY A 7 -12.57 -16.85 -3.78
CA GLY A 7 -11.87 -15.59 -4.05
C GLY A 7 -11.12 -15.08 -2.81
N ASP A 8 -11.80 -15.12 -1.66
CA ASP A 8 -11.20 -14.80 -0.35
C ASP A 8 -9.99 -15.70 -0.05
N GLU A 9 -10.10 -17.01 -0.30
CA GLU A 9 -9.03 -17.98 -0.07
C GLU A 9 -7.80 -17.72 -0.97
N ILE A 10 -7.99 -17.34 -2.23
CA ILE A 10 -6.91 -17.00 -3.16
C ILE A 10 -6.11 -15.80 -2.64
N LEU A 11 -6.79 -14.71 -2.25
CA LEU A 11 -6.13 -13.51 -1.73
C LEU A 11 -5.56 -13.72 -0.32
N SER A 12 -6.27 -14.45 0.54
CA SER A 12 -5.79 -14.78 1.89
C SER A 12 -4.51 -15.63 1.85
N SER A 13 -4.40 -16.54 0.90
CA SER A 13 -3.18 -17.33 0.69
C SER A 13 -2.02 -16.44 0.22
N ALA A 14 -2.27 -15.49 -0.69
CA ALA A 14 -1.28 -14.51 -1.14
C ALA A 14 -0.80 -13.60 0.01
N LEU A 15 -1.72 -13.17 0.87
CA LEU A 15 -1.43 -12.44 2.10
C LEU A 15 -0.52 -13.25 3.04
N GLY A 16 -0.84 -14.54 3.25
CA GLY A 16 -0.04 -15.44 4.08
C GLY A 16 1.40 -15.56 3.58
N VAL A 17 1.60 -15.75 2.28
CA VAL A 17 2.95 -15.81 1.67
C VAL A 17 3.68 -14.47 1.79
N SER A 18 2.99 -13.35 1.53
CA SER A 18 3.60 -12.01 1.60
C SER A 18 4.11 -11.70 3.01
N ARG A 19 3.31 -12.02 4.04
CA ARG A 19 3.72 -11.91 5.45
C ARG A 19 4.86 -12.86 5.79
N LEU A 20 4.80 -14.10 5.34
CA LEU A 20 5.88 -15.08 5.56
C LEU A 20 7.21 -14.60 4.97
N LEU A 21 7.19 -13.88 3.85
CA LEU A 21 8.38 -13.27 3.24
C LEU A 21 8.80 -11.94 3.89
N GLY A 22 8.08 -11.49 4.92
CA GLY A 22 8.38 -10.27 5.66
C GLY A 22 7.95 -8.97 4.98
N PHE A 23 7.16 -9.01 3.89
CA PHE A 23 6.70 -7.75 3.28
C PHE A 23 5.84 -6.95 4.26
N GLU A 24 6.06 -5.64 4.33
CA GLU A 24 5.13 -4.73 5.00
C GLU A 24 3.79 -4.78 4.24
N THR A 25 2.74 -5.27 4.90
CA THR A 25 1.51 -5.67 4.22
C THR A 25 0.30 -5.00 4.85
N TYR A 26 -0.42 -4.22 4.04
CA TYR A 26 -1.75 -3.70 4.34
C TYR A 26 -2.82 -4.64 3.78
N VAL A 27 -3.94 -4.77 4.50
CA VAL A 27 -5.09 -5.58 4.08
C VAL A 27 -6.34 -4.73 4.22
N ASP A 28 -7.12 -4.63 3.15
CA ASP A 28 -8.46 -4.06 3.19
C ASP A 28 -9.49 -5.19 3.06
N ASN A 29 -10.41 -5.25 4.02
CA ASN A 29 -11.52 -6.21 4.01
C ASN A 29 -12.87 -5.48 3.79
N ALA A 30 -12.85 -4.18 3.49
CA ALA A 30 -14.05 -3.46 3.13
C ALA A 30 -14.59 -3.95 1.78
N SER A 31 -15.91 -3.83 1.58
CA SER A 31 -16.54 -4.24 0.32
C SER A 31 -16.10 -3.44 -0.91
N PRO A 32 -15.87 -2.10 -0.84
CA PRO A 32 -15.34 -1.34 -1.97
C PRO A 32 -13.85 -1.61 -2.20
N THR A 33 -13.39 -1.41 -3.44
CA THR A 33 -11.94 -1.33 -3.72
C THR A 33 -11.31 -0.13 -3.01
N LEU A 34 -9.97 -0.14 -2.90
CA LEU A 34 -9.20 0.98 -2.36
C LEU A 34 -9.63 2.32 -3.01
N PRO A 35 -9.77 3.41 -2.25
CA PRO A 35 -10.19 4.70 -2.80
C PRO A 35 -9.10 5.37 -3.64
N VAL A 36 -9.47 6.31 -4.51
CA VAL A 36 -8.56 7.04 -5.44
C VAL A 36 -7.41 7.77 -4.75
N GLY A 37 -7.56 8.12 -3.47
CA GLY A 37 -6.52 8.76 -2.65
C GLY A 37 -5.79 7.81 -1.72
N PHE A 38 -5.83 6.49 -1.94
CA PHE A 38 -5.13 5.56 -1.07
C PHE A 38 -3.60 5.67 -1.28
N PRO A 39 -2.80 5.91 -0.22
CA PRO A 39 -1.38 6.20 -0.33
C PRO A 39 -0.53 4.93 -0.55
N LEU A 40 -0.50 4.45 -1.80
CA LEU A 40 0.37 3.35 -2.23
C LEU A 40 1.83 3.83 -2.37
N SER A 41 2.66 3.53 -1.37
CA SER A 41 4.11 3.80 -1.40
C SER A 41 4.92 2.52 -1.58
N ASP A 42 5.85 2.50 -2.53
CA ASP A 42 6.83 1.42 -2.75
C ASP A 42 6.20 0.03 -2.85
N VAL A 43 5.19 -0.12 -3.71
CA VAL A 43 4.41 -1.35 -3.86
C VAL A 43 5.24 -2.44 -4.54
N ALA A 44 5.59 -3.48 -3.79
CA ALA A 44 6.27 -4.68 -4.30
C ALA A 44 5.29 -5.78 -4.75
N ILE A 45 4.16 -5.91 -4.05
CA ILE A 45 3.12 -6.91 -4.33
C ILE A 45 1.76 -6.24 -4.23
N TYR A 46 0.92 -6.42 -5.23
CA TYR A 46 -0.49 -6.03 -5.23
C TYR A 46 -1.39 -7.24 -5.52
N GLY A 47 -2.41 -7.42 -4.69
CA GLY A 47 -3.51 -8.36 -4.90
C GLY A 47 -4.83 -7.63 -4.61
N GLY A 48 -5.78 -7.68 -5.55
CA GLY A 48 -7.10 -7.04 -5.41
C GLY A 48 -8.25 -7.88 -5.95
N TRP A 49 -9.48 -7.51 -5.57
CA TRP A 49 -10.76 -8.15 -5.94
C TRP A 49 -11.91 -7.20 -5.51
N TYR A 50 -13.10 -7.09 -6.13
CA TYR A 50 -13.56 -7.49 -7.46
C TYR A 50 -14.06 -6.22 -8.16
N ASP A 51 -13.43 -5.81 -9.26
CA ASP A 51 -13.90 -4.69 -10.08
C ASP A 51 -13.52 -4.92 -11.54
N THR A 52 -14.32 -4.39 -12.46
CA THR A 52 -14.20 -4.69 -13.89
C THR A 52 -13.05 -3.96 -14.55
N ASP A 53 -12.99 -2.65 -14.33
CA ASP A 53 -11.96 -1.75 -14.85
C ASP A 53 -11.04 -1.30 -13.71
N ILE A 54 -9.85 -0.85 -14.07
CA ILE A 54 -8.89 -0.26 -13.14
C ILE A 54 -9.57 0.85 -12.33
N SER A 55 -9.41 0.82 -11.01
CA SER A 55 -10.07 1.75 -10.10
C SER A 55 -9.16 2.17 -8.95
N GLY A 56 -9.68 3.03 -8.08
CA GLY A 56 -8.98 3.39 -6.85
C GLY A 56 -7.65 4.12 -7.09
N PRO A 57 -6.59 3.83 -6.31
CA PRO A 57 -5.32 4.54 -6.41
C PRO A 57 -4.64 4.33 -7.78
N PHE A 58 -5.07 3.33 -8.54
CA PHE A 58 -4.58 3.08 -9.89
C PHE A 58 -5.20 4.01 -10.93
N LEU A 59 -6.17 4.86 -10.59
CA LEU A 59 -6.59 5.94 -11.49
C LEU A 59 -5.53 7.06 -11.57
N ALA A 60 -4.60 7.12 -10.62
CA ALA A 60 -3.46 8.02 -10.70
C ALA A 60 -2.59 7.68 -11.92
N PRO A 61 -2.04 8.70 -12.62
CA PRO A 61 -1.18 8.48 -13.79
C PRO A 61 0.16 7.82 -13.42
N ARG A 62 0.53 7.84 -12.14
CA ARG A 62 1.68 7.12 -11.59
C ARG A 62 1.24 6.38 -10.34
N VAL A 63 1.67 5.13 -10.25
CA VAL A 63 1.60 4.31 -9.04
C VAL A 63 3.04 3.97 -8.70
N ASN A 64 3.41 4.09 -7.42
CA ASN A 64 4.77 3.82 -7.00
C ASN A 64 5.02 2.30 -6.87
N PHE A 65 4.96 1.59 -8.00
CA PHE A 65 5.44 0.21 -8.09
C PHE A 65 6.96 0.22 -8.06
N VAL A 66 7.56 -0.54 -7.15
CA VAL A 66 9.02 -0.69 -7.14
C VAL A 66 9.47 -1.56 -8.32
N PRO A 67 10.70 -1.37 -8.85
CA PRO A 67 11.25 -2.27 -9.85
C PRO A 67 11.15 -3.74 -9.39
N GLY A 68 10.58 -4.59 -10.23
CA GLY A 68 10.33 -5.99 -9.91
C GLY A 68 8.96 -6.27 -9.27
N ALA A 69 8.07 -5.28 -9.15
CA ALA A 69 6.76 -5.45 -8.54
C ALA A 69 5.86 -6.44 -9.30
N ILE A 70 5.05 -7.17 -8.53
CA ILE A 70 4.06 -8.14 -9.02
C ILE A 70 2.68 -7.61 -8.69
N ALA A 71 1.81 -7.48 -9.68
CA ALA A 71 0.48 -6.94 -9.51
C ALA A 71 -0.58 -7.85 -10.15
N TYR A 72 -1.56 -8.26 -9.35
CA TYR A 72 -2.67 -9.11 -9.77
C TYR A 72 -3.99 -8.53 -9.27
N HIS A 73 -4.99 -8.49 -10.14
CA HIS A 73 -6.36 -8.22 -9.74
C HIS A 73 -7.25 -9.36 -10.20
N LEU A 74 -7.93 -9.97 -9.24
CA LEU A 74 -8.85 -11.05 -9.45
C LEU A 74 -10.11 -10.51 -10.13
N HIS A 75 -10.19 -10.64 -11.45
CA HIS A 75 -11.39 -10.35 -12.22
C HIS A 75 -11.42 -11.23 -13.47
N SER A 76 -12.61 -11.65 -13.87
CA SER A 76 -12.81 -12.60 -14.96
C SER A 76 -12.24 -12.12 -16.30
N PHE A 77 -12.36 -10.83 -16.58
CA PHE A 77 -11.87 -10.19 -17.79
C PHE A 77 -10.65 -9.29 -17.52
N SER A 78 -9.87 -9.61 -16.48
CA SER A 78 -8.72 -8.80 -16.03
C SER A 78 -7.71 -8.52 -17.14
N ALA A 79 -7.62 -9.36 -18.17
CA ALA A 79 -6.71 -9.23 -19.30
C ALA A 79 -7.42 -9.12 -20.66
N LEU A 80 -8.70 -8.74 -20.71
CA LEU A 80 -9.48 -8.67 -21.96
C LEU A 80 -8.81 -7.80 -23.03
N ASN A 81 -8.28 -6.64 -22.63
CA ASN A 81 -7.48 -5.79 -23.52
C ASN A 81 -6.15 -5.39 -22.85
N PRO A 82 -5.08 -6.19 -23.00
CA PRO A 82 -3.80 -5.92 -22.36
C PRO A 82 -3.05 -4.72 -22.96
N ARG A 83 -3.59 -4.10 -24.02
CA ARG A 83 -3.05 -2.88 -24.63
C ARG A 83 -3.77 -1.61 -24.17
N SER A 84 -4.88 -1.73 -23.44
CA SER A 84 -5.55 -0.57 -22.87
C SER A 84 -4.80 -0.05 -21.64
N MET A 85 -4.83 1.27 -21.46
CA MET A 85 -4.24 1.95 -20.31
C MET A 85 -5.24 2.20 -19.17
N ASP A 86 -6.53 1.98 -19.44
CA ASP A 86 -7.66 2.38 -18.59
C ASP A 86 -8.79 1.33 -18.49
N LYS A 87 -8.76 0.26 -19.29
CA LYS A 87 -9.73 -0.84 -19.27
C LYS A 87 -9.13 -2.11 -18.72
N SER A 88 -9.94 -2.88 -17.98
CA SER A 88 -9.51 -4.08 -17.28
C SER A 88 -8.35 -3.80 -16.30
N TRP A 89 -7.48 -4.77 -16.01
CA TRP A 89 -6.45 -4.63 -14.99
C TRP A 89 -5.02 -4.87 -15.50
N VAL A 90 -4.77 -5.90 -16.30
CA VAL A 90 -3.40 -6.27 -16.70
C VAL A 90 -2.69 -5.16 -17.46
N GLY A 91 -3.32 -4.60 -18.49
CA GLY A 91 -2.76 -3.49 -19.28
C GLY A 91 -2.49 -2.25 -18.41
N PRO A 92 -3.49 -1.75 -17.67
CA PRO A 92 -3.32 -0.59 -16.78
C PRO A 92 -2.25 -0.76 -15.69
N LEU A 93 -2.11 -1.95 -15.09
CA LEU A 93 -1.11 -2.23 -14.06
C LEU A 93 0.31 -2.22 -14.64
N VAL A 94 0.52 -2.88 -15.79
CA VAL A 94 1.81 -2.89 -16.49
C VAL A 94 2.16 -1.49 -16.98
N GLY A 95 1.19 -0.77 -17.56
CA GLY A 95 1.35 0.62 -18.00
C GLY A 95 1.72 1.60 -16.88
N ARG A 96 1.50 1.21 -15.61
CA ARG A 96 1.86 1.99 -14.41
C ARG A 96 3.14 1.51 -13.71
N GLY A 97 3.83 0.52 -14.27
CA GLY A 97 5.15 0.08 -13.80
C GLY A 97 5.19 -1.28 -13.10
N ALA A 98 4.08 -2.03 -13.05
CA ALA A 98 4.14 -3.41 -12.60
C ALA A 98 5.05 -4.23 -13.54
N THR A 99 6.01 -4.97 -12.97
CA THR A 99 6.94 -5.81 -13.75
C THR A 99 6.28 -7.11 -14.20
N VAL A 100 5.39 -7.65 -13.35
CA VAL A 100 4.62 -8.86 -13.65
C VAL A 100 3.16 -8.61 -13.38
N SER A 101 2.32 -8.99 -14.35
CA SER A 101 0.88 -9.11 -14.15
C SER A 101 0.34 -10.31 -14.93
N MET A 102 -0.81 -10.83 -14.53
CA MET A 102 -1.46 -11.96 -15.17
C MET A 102 -2.97 -11.86 -15.03
N GLY A 103 -3.70 -12.53 -15.91
CA GLY A 103 -5.15 -12.49 -15.91
C GLY A 103 -5.77 -13.32 -17.01
N CYS A 104 -7.07 -13.16 -17.21
CA CYS A 104 -7.85 -13.89 -18.21
C CYS A 104 -8.42 -12.94 -19.26
N VAL A 105 -8.31 -13.33 -20.53
CA VAL A 105 -8.85 -12.58 -21.68
C VAL A 105 -10.36 -12.78 -21.79
N ASP A 106 -10.84 -13.98 -21.47
CA ASP A 106 -12.25 -14.36 -21.49
C ASP A 106 -12.65 -15.05 -20.16
N GLU A 107 -13.95 -15.11 -19.88
CA GLU A 107 -14.55 -15.51 -18.60
C GLU A 107 -14.12 -16.91 -18.14
N PRO A 108 -13.20 -17.03 -17.16
CA PRO A 108 -12.72 -18.33 -16.70
C PRO A 108 -13.69 -19.03 -15.75
N PHE A 109 -14.72 -18.33 -15.25
CA PHE A 109 -15.26 -18.54 -13.91
C PHE A 109 -14.17 -18.48 -12.83
N LEU A 110 -14.57 -18.28 -11.58
CA LEU A 110 -13.61 -18.11 -10.50
C LEU A 110 -12.67 -19.32 -10.32
N GLN A 111 -13.16 -20.55 -10.53
CA GLN A 111 -12.37 -21.78 -10.33
C GLN A 111 -11.25 -22.01 -11.35
N MET A 112 -11.27 -21.35 -12.52
CA MET A 112 -10.21 -21.49 -13.53
C MET A 112 -9.26 -20.30 -13.56
N THR A 113 -9.46 -19.31 -12.68
CA THR A 113 -8.57 -18.16 -12.58
C THR A 113 -7.20 -18.54 -12.00
N PRO A 114 -6.10 -17.84 -12.34
CA PRO A 114 -4.81 -18.04 -11.71
C PRO A 114 -4.86 -17.87 -10.19
N ASN A 115 -4.40 -18.87 -9.43
CA ASN A 115 -4.35 -18.78 -7.98
C ASN A 115 -3.14 -17.96 -7.50
N PHE A 116 -3.36 -16.70 -7.14
CA PHE A 116 -2.28 -15.79 -6.76
C PHE A 116 -1.47 -16.24 -5.52
N GLY A 117 -2.11 -16.91 -4.56
CA GLY A 117 -1.41 -17.51 -3.43
C GLY A 117 -0.42 -18.60 -3.85
N VAL A 118 -0.84 -19.49 -4.76
CA VAL A 118 0.04 -20.51 -5.35
C VAL A 118 1.17 -19.85 -6.12
N PHE A 119 0.88 -18.82 -6.93
CA PHE A 119 1.88 -18.07 -7.69
C PHE A 119 3.00 -17.52 -6.78
N LEU A 120 2.63 -16.76 -5.75
CA LEU A 120 3.61 -16.20 -4.81
C LEU A 120 4.35 -17.30 -4.04
N SER A 121 3.68 -18.39 -3.67
CA SER A 121 4.32 -19.51 -2.96
C SER A 121 5.42 -20.18 -3.80
N ARG A 122 5.21 -20.32 -5.12
CA ARG A 122 6.20 -20.91 -6.03
C ARG A 122 7.41 -19.99 -6.20
N LEU A 123 7.16 -18.69 -6.36
CA LEU A 123 8.23 -17.70 -6.36
C LEU A 123 9.05 -17.73 -5.05
N ALA A 124 8.37 -17.90 -3.90
CA ALA A 124 9.04 -18.00 -2.59
C ALA A 124 9.96 -19.22 -2.49
N LEU A 125 9.61 -20.31 -3.19
CA LEU A 125 10.42 -21.52 -3.32
C LEU A 125 11.55 -21.39 -4.37
N GLY A 126 11.69 -20.22 -5.01
CA GLY A 126 12.75 -19.91 -5.95
C GLY A 126 12.47 -20.29 -7.41
N PHE A 127 11.22 -20.65 -7.73
CA PHE A 127 10.77 -20.85 -9.11
C PHE A 127 10.81 -19.52 -9.87
N ASN A 128 10.96 -19.60 -11.19
CA ASN A 128 10.78 -18.43 -12.05
C ASN A 128 9.29 -18.12 -12.28
N VAL A 129 9.01 -16.92 -12.78
CA VAL A 129 7.65 -16.45 -13.05
C VAL A 129 6.88 -17.35 -14.02
N GLY A 130 7.53 -17.88 -15.06
CA GLY A 130 6.90 -18.81 -16.01
C GLY A 130 6.47 -20.12 -15.34
N GLU A 131 7.36 -20.73 -14.56
CA GLU A 131 7.05 -21.95 -13.80
C GLU A 131 5.95 -21.70 -12.75
N ALA A 132 6.01 -20.57 -12.06
CA ALA A 132 5.00 -20.17 -11.09
C ALA A 132 3.63 -19.95 -11.73
N PHE A 133 3.59 -19.34 -12.93
CA PHE A 133 2.35 -19.11 -13.69
C PHE A 133 1.71 -20.42 -14.13
N LEU A 134 2.50 -21.36 -14.65
CA LEU A 134 1.98 -22.70 -15.00
C LEU A 134 1.46 -23.43 -13.77
N ALA A 135 2.17 -23.35 -12.64
CA ALA A 135 1.76 -24.01 -11.40
C ALA A 135 0.50 -23.40 -10.76
N CYS A 136 0.26 -22.10 -10.94
CA CYS A 136 -0.91 -21.43 -10.39
C CYS A 136 -2.13 -21.46 -11.31
N SER A 137 -1.99 -21.94 -12.55
CA SER A 137 -3.07 -22.03 -13.54
C SER A 137 -3.80 -23.38 -13.39
N PRO A 138 -5.06 -23.42 -12.95
CA PRO A 138 -5.79 -24.67 -12.77
C PRO A 138 -6.03 -25.42 -14.08
N VAL A 139 -6.08 -24.69 -15.20
CA VAL A 139 -6.29 -25.20 -16.56
C VAL A 139 -5.34 -24.52 -17.53
N LEU A 140 -4.84 -25.25 -18.53
CA LEU A 140 -3.98 -24.72 -19.59
C LEU A 140 -4.71 -24.50 -20.92
N SER A 141 -5.93 -25.03 -21.05
CA SER A 141 -6.76 -24.89 -22.25
C SER A 141 -7.64 -23.64 -22.25
N TRP A 142 -7.41 -22.70 -21.32
CA TRP A 142 -8.16 -21.44 -21.22
C TRP A 142 -7.30 -20.25 -21.64
N GLN A 143 -7.95 -19.11 -21.90
CA GLN A 143 -7.32 -17.89 -22.39
C GLN A 143 -6.73 -17.04 -21.25
N SER A 144 -5.88 -17.66 -20.43
CA SER A 144 -5.10 -16.96 -19.41
C SER A 144 -3.76 -16.50 -19.98
N LEU A 145 -3.30 -15.32 -19.56
CA LEU A 145 -2.02 -14.76 -20.00
C LEU A 145 -1.19 -14.24 -18.83
N LEU A 146 0.12 -14.24 -19.06
CA LEU A 146 1.15 -13.66 -18.21
C LEU A 146 1.85 -12.56 -19.01
N VAL A 147 2.02 -11.39 -18.40
CA VAL A 147 2.86 -10.30 -18.89
C VAL A 147 4.03 -10.12 -17.92
N GLY A 148 5.25 -10.28 -18.41
CA GLY A 148 6.48 -10.17 -17.63
C GLY A 148 7.59 -11.05 -18.22
N ASP A 149 8.80 -10.93 -17.67
CA ASP A 149 9.90 -11.83 -18.03
C ASP A 149 9.68 -13.21 -17.37
N PRO A 150 9.49 -14.30 -18.14
CA PRO A 150 9.26 -15.63 -17.58
C PRO A 150 10.44 -16.14 -16.74
N LEU A 151 11.66 -15.66 -16.95
CA LEU A 151 12.86 -16.05 -16.18
C LEU A 151 13.05 -15.24 -14.89
N TYR A 152 12.21 -14.24 -14.63
CA TYR A 152 12.30 -13.41 -13.43
C TYR A 152 12.13 -14.25 -12.15
N ARG A 153 13.04 -14.04 -11.18
CA ARG A 153 13.11 -14.74 -9.88
C ARG A 153 13.20 -13.74 -8.73
N PRO A 154 12.09 -13.10 -8.32
CA PRO A 154 12.06 -11.96 -7.39
C PRO A 154 12.62 -12.25 -6.00
N PHE A 155 12.59 -13.51 -5.56
CA PHE A 155 12.94 -13.91 -4.19
C PHE A 155 14.22 -14.76 -4.10
N ARG A 156 15.03 -14.79 -5.18
CA ARG A 156 16.34 -15.45 -5.20
C ARG A 156 17.46 -14.42 -5.43
N PRO A 157 18.56 -14.44 -4.65
CA PRO A 157 18.81 -15.30 -3.48
C PRO A 157 17.89 -14.96 -2.31
N ASN A 158 17.95 -15.73 -1.22
CA ASN A 158 17.08 -15.53 -0.05
C ASN A 158 17.28 -14.13 0.57
N LEU A 159 16.36 -13.73 1.47
CA LEU A 159 16.34 -12.40 2.09
C LEU A 159 17.68 -12.01 2.75
N LEU A 160 18.32 -12.94 3.49
CA LEU A 160 19.57 -12.66 4.20
C LEU A 160 20.72 -12.39 3.24
N ASP A 161 20.85 -13.20 2.18
CA ASP A 161 21.92 -13.03 1.19
C ASP A 161 21.68 -11.79 0.32
N ARG A 162 20.42 -11.47 0.00
CA ARG A 162 20.05 -10.19 -0.62
C ARG A 162 20.42 -9.02 0.28
N GLY A 163 20.18 -9.13 1.59
CA GLY A 163 20.49 -8.07 2.55
C GLY A 163 21.96 -7.71 2.57
N LYS A 164 22.84 -8.72 2.65
CA LYS A 164 24.30 -8.52 2.58
C LYS A 164 24.72 -7.79 1.31
N GLU A 165 24.16 -8.15 0.17
CA GLU A 165 24.49 -7.51 -1.10
C GLU A 165 23.99 -6.06 -1.15
N LEU A 166 22.76 -5.80 -0.69
CA LEU A 166 22.19 -4.44 -0.63
C LEU A 166 23.01 -3.52 0.27
N GLU A 167 23.47 -4.01 1.42
CA GLU A 167 24.39 -3.27 2.30
C GLU A 167 25.73 -3.03 1.64
N ARG A 168 26.32 -4.05 1.00
CA ARG A 168 27.61 -3.95 0.31
C ARG A 168 27.63 -2.88 -0.78
N ILE A 169 26.54 -2.75 -1.53
CA ILE A 169 26.40 -1.75 -2.61
C ILE A 169 25.80 -0.42 -2.13
N ASN A 170 25.55 -0.27 -0.83
CA ASN A 170 24.89 0.90 -0.25
C ASN A 170 23.57 1.26 -0.96
N SER A 171 22.73 0.25 -1.19
CA SER A 171 21.49 0.40 -1.95
C SER A 171 20.48 1.30 -1.21
N PRO A 172 19.70 2.14 -1.93
CA PRO A 172 18.59 2.87 -1.34
C PRO A 172 17.48 1.96 -0.77
N LEU A 173 17.52 0.65 -1.07
CA LEU A 173 16.57 -0.35 -0.55
C LEU A 173 16.98 -0.94 0.80
N VAL A 174 18.15 -0.57 1.36
CA VAL A 174 18.58 -1.04 2.69
C VAL A 174 17.52 -0.80 3.79
N PRO A 175 16.87 0.39 3.88
CA PRO A 175 15.77 0.61 4.83
C PRO A 175 14.63 -0.40 4.69
N TRP A 176 14.19 -0.67 3.46
CA TRP A 176 13.13 -1.65 3.18
C TRP A 176 13.58 -3.08 3.52
N MET A 177 14.84 -3.42 3.29
CA MET A 177 15.41 -4.71 3.70
C MET A 177 15.41 -4.90 5.22
N ILE A 178 15.74 -3.86 5.98
CA ILE A 178 15.69 -3.88 7.45
C ILE A 178 14.24 -4.09 7.92
N VAL A 179 13.28 -3.33 7.36
CA VAL A 179 11.85 -3.51 7.66
C VAL A 179 11.39 -4.93 7.31
N GLN A 180 11.78 -5.45 6.15
CA GLN A 180 11.41 -6.79 5.71
C GLN A 180 11.96 -7.87 6.64
N THR A 181 13.22 -7.73 7.06
CA THR A 181 13.87 -8.65 8.01
C THR A 181 13.20 -8.61 9.39
N LEU A 182 12.86 -7.41 9.88
CA LEU A 182 12.14 -7.25 11.14
C LEU A 182 10.75 -7.87 11.07
N ASN A 183 10.00 -7.65 9.99
CA ASN A 183 8.69 -8.23 9.77
C ASN A 183 8.75 -9.76 9.70
N TYR A 184 9.74 -10.32 9.00
CA TYR A 184 9.99 -11.75 9.00
C TYR A 184 10.19 -12.27 10.43
N GLN A 185 11.03 -11.62 11.24
CA GLN A 185 11.29 -12.02 12.62
C GLN A 185 10.05 -11.89 13.53
N LEU A 186 9.25 -10.84 13.35
CA LEU A 186 7.97 -10.66 14.06
C LEU A 186 7.00 -11.81 13.74
N GLN A 187 6.92 -12.24 12.47
CA GLN A 187 6.13 -13.40 12.06
C GLN A 187 6.64 -14.71 12.67
N GLN A 188 7.95 -14.82 12.94
CA GLN A 188 8.55 -15.95 13.68
C GLN A 188 8.37 -15.83 15.21
N GLY A 189 7.59 -14.86 15.70
CA GLY A 189 7.27 -14.70 17.13
C GLY A 189 8.25 -13.82 17.90
N ARG A 190 9.12 -13.04 17.24
CA ARG A 190 9.91 -12.00 17.93
C ARG A 190 8.96 -11.03 18.65
N PRO A 191 9.20 -10.70 19.93
CA PRO A 191 8.41 -9.68 20.63
C PRO A 191 8.54 -8.30 19.98
N ILE A 192 7.42 -7.57 19.89
CA ILE A 192 7.39 -6.20 19.33
C ILE A 192 8.38 -5.27 20.04
N ASP A 193 8.51 -5.37 21.37
CA ASP A 193 9.46 -4.54 22.13
C ASP A 193 10.93 -4.76 21.73
N GLN A 194 11.30 -5.99 21.32
CA GLN A 194 12.64 -6.24 20.77
C GLN A 194 12.81 -5.65 19.36
N ALA A 195 11.77 -5.67 18.53
CA ALA A 195 11.82 -5.03 17.22
C ALA A 195 11.95 -3.50 17.32
N ILE A 196 11.25 -2.89 18.28
CA ILE A 196 11.41 -1.47 18.65
C ILE A 196 12.85 -1.20 19.04
N GLN A 197 13.44 -1.98 19.95
CA GLN A 197 14.82 -1.80 20.39
C GLN A 197 15.82 -1.85 19.22
N VAL A 198 15.64 -2.78 18.28
CA VAL A 198 16.50 -2.85 17.08
C VAL A 198 16.44 -1.57 16.26
N LEU A 199 15.24 -1.03 16.02
CA LEU A 199 15.09 0.22 15.25
C LEU A 199 15.64 1.43 16.02
N GLU A 200 15.47 1.50 17.33
CA GLU A 200 16.04 2.57 18.17
C GLU A 200 17.57 2.56 18.13
N LEU A 201 18.18 1.37 18.09
CA LEU A 201 19.63 1.20 18.01
C LEU A 201 20.19 1.34 16.59
N THR A 202 19.33 1.38 15.57
CA THR A 202 19.73 1.53 14.17
C THR A 202 19.91 3.03 13.85
N PRO A 203 21.13 3.54 13.58
CA PRO A 203 21.36 4.98 13.41
C PRO A 203 20.54 5.61 12.28
N ALA A 204 20.35 4.86 11.19
CA ALA A 204 19.57 5.28 10.02
C ALA A 204 18.08 5.55 10.32
N THR A 205 17.55 5.03 11.43
CA THR A 205 16.16 5.30 11.84
C THR A 205 15.92 6.78 12.14
N THR A 206 16.97 7.53 12.46
CA THR A 206 16.83 8.96 12.77
C THR A 206 16.66 9.85 11.53
N ASN A 207 17.11 9.40 10.37
CA ASN A 207 17.18 10.21 9.14
C ASN A 207 16.63 9.48 7.90
N ASN A 208 15.90 8.38 8.07
CA ASN A 208 15.21 7.68 6.99
C ASN A 208 13.72 7.48 7.30
N ALA A 209 12.85 7.96 6.39
CA ALA A 209 11.41 7.91 6.55
C ALA A 209 10.84 6.49 6.69
N VAL A 210 11.35 5.49 5.96
CA VAL A 210 10.85 4.11 6.00
C VAL A 210 11.05 3.51 7.39
N LEU A 211 12.24 3.67 7.96
CA LEU A 211 12.57 3.15 9.30
C LEU A 211 11.83 3.92 10.41
N ALA A 212 11.78 5.25 10.31
CA ALA A 212 11.08 6.10 11.27
C ALA A 212 9.57 5.82 11.27
N GLU A 213 8.95 5.66 10.09
CA GLU A 213 7.54 5.27 9.95
C GLU A 213 7.29 3.88 10.56
N LYS A 214 8.14 2.89 10.27
CA LYS A 214 8.00 1.55 10.86
C LYS A 214 8.06 1.61 12.39
N LEU A 215 9.01 2.35 12.95
CA LEU A 215 9.13 2.51 14.40
C LEU A 215 7.89 3.20 14.99
N ALA A 216 7.37 4.24 14.33
CA ALA A 216 6.14 4.91 14.74
C ALA A 216 4.95 3.95 14.82
N ARG A 217 4.75 3.10 13.79
CA ARG A 217 3.69 2.09 13.76
C ARG A 217 3.84 1.04 14.85
N LEU A 218 5.04 0.53 15.11
CA LEU A 218 5.26 -0.44 16.19
C LEU A 218 4.93 0.16 17.58
N PHE A 219 5.20 1.45 17.80
CA PHE A 219 4.75 2.14 19.00
C PHE A 219 3.23 2.27 19.06
N ALA A 220 2.58 2.60 17.94
CA ALA A 220 1.12 2.67 17.85
C ALA A 220 0.45 1.32 18.15
N ASP A 221 1.01 0.21 17.63
CA ASP A 221 0.54 -1.16 17.90
C ASP A 221 0.63 -1.53 19.39
N LYS A 222 1.55 -0.91 20.12
CA LYS A 222 1.70 -1.04 21.59
C LYS A 222 0.90 0.01 22.37
N SER A 223 0.02 0.76 21.71
CA SER A 223 -0.75 1.89 22.27
C SER A 223 0.13 3.00 22.88
N ARG A 224 1.41 3.07 22.51
CA ARG A 224 2.38 4.08 22.96
C ARG A 224 2.34 5.31 22.03
N LEU A 225 1.17 5.94 21.94
CA LEU A 225 0.88 6.96 20.93
C LEU A 225 1.77 8.21 21.02
N LYS A 226 2.24 8.60 22.22
CA LYS A 226 3.19 9.73 22.35
C LYS A 226 4.48 9.47 21.58
N GLN A 227 5.01 8.26 21.65
CA GLN A 227 6.22 7.86 20.93
C GLN A 227 5.92 7.69 19.43
N ALA A 228 4.77 7.11 19.08
CA ALA A 228 4.32 7.02 17.69
C ALA A 228 4.29 8.40 16.99
N ILE A 229 3.69 9.40 17.65
CA ILE A 229 3.66 10.80 17.18
C ILE A 229 5.06 11.35 16.95
N THR A 230 5.98 11.20 17.93
CA THR A 230 7.37 11.68 17.80
C THR A 230 8.09 11.06 16.61
N HIS A 231 7.94 9.74 16.40
CA HIS A 231 8.60 9.04 15.31
C HIS A 231 7.95 9.30 13.94
N ALA A 232 6.63 9.52 13.86
CA ALA A 232 5.97 9.94 12.63
C ALA A 232 6.37 11.36 12.21
N GLN A 233 6.48 12.30 13.16
CA GLN A 233 7.01 13.63 12.89
C GLN A 233 8.44 13.58 12.36
N ARG A 234 9.26 12.67 12.90
CA ARG A 234 10.62 12.42 12.38
C ARG A 234 10.59 11.84 10.97
N ALA A 235 9.69 10.90 10.68
CA ALA A 235 9.54 10.36 9.33
C ALA A 235 9.20 11.45 8.30
N LEU A 236 8.34 12.41 8.68
CA LEU A 236 7.98 13.56 7.82
C LEU A 236 9.16 14.49 7.51
N THR A 237 10.19 14.54 8.36
CA THR A 237 11.42 15.33 8.10
C THR A 237 12.55 14.51 7.49
N ALA A 238 12.38 13.18 7.36
CA ALA A 238 13.40 12.23 6.93
C ALA A 238 13.24 11.76 5.47
N GLY A 239 12.69 12.62 4.59
CA GLY A 239 12.59 12.34 3.15
C GLY A 239 11.45 11.41 2.74
N ALA A 240 10.31 11.42 3.46
CA ALA A 240 9.13 10.65 3.10
C ALA A 240 8.59 10.99 1.70
N THR A 241 8.22 9.97 0.91
CA THR A 241 7.56 10.18 -0.40
C THR A 241 6.18 10.84 -0.24
N PRO A 242 5.60 11.45 -1.30
CA PRO A 242 4.26 12.02 -1.22
C PRO A 242 3.20 11.08 -0.62
N GLU A 243 3.21 9.81 -1.01
CA GLU A 243 2.27 8.80 -0.50
C GLU A 243 2.55 8.46 0.97
N GLN A 244 3.82 8.32 1.37
CA GLN A 244 4.16 8.15 2.78
C GLN A 244 3.71 9.36 3.61
N ARG A 245 3.88 10.58 3.10
CA ARG A 245 3.45 11.81 3.78
C ARG A 245 1.94 11.88 3.95
N VAL A 246 1.16 11.55 2.92
CA VAL A 246 -0.31 11.44 3.00
C VAL A 246 -0.69 10.50 4.14
N ARG A 247 -0.09 9.30 4.17
CA ARG A 247 -0.37 8.29 5.21
C ARG A 247 0.05 8.76 6.60
N LEU A 248 1.27 9.28 6.74
CA LEU A 248 1.83 9.77 8.00
C LEU A 248 1.03 10.93 8.59
N LEU A 249 0.61 11.91 7.78
CA LEU A 249 -0.16 13.06 8.26
C LEU A 249 -1.56 12.64 8.75
N LEU A 250 -2.20 11.71 8.05
CA LEU A 250 -3.50 11.17 8.46
C LEU A 250 -3.39 10.35 9.75
N ASP A 251 -2.39 9.47 9.85
CA ASP A 251 -2.13 8.69 11.07
C ASP A 251 -1.76 9.62 12.25
N LEU A 252 -0.94 10.65 11.99
CA LEU A 252 -0.49 11.61 13.00
C LEU A 252 -1.67 12.42 13.56
N ALA A 253 -2.57 12.92 12.71
CA ALA A 253 -3.75 13.65 13.13
C ALA A 253 -4.67 12.77 14.01
N GLU A 254 -4.88 11.51 13.62
CA GLU A 254 -5.69 10.55 14.39
C GLU A 254 -5.06 10.19 15.74
N TRP A 255 -3.73 10.00 15.79
CA TRP A 255 -3.04 9.75 17.05
C TRP A 255 -3.08 10.97 17.97
N GLN A 256 -2.90 12.18 17.42
CA GLN A 256 -3.01 13.44 18.16
C GLN A 256 -4.42 13.64 18.73
N ARG A 257 -5.46 13.30 17.96
CA ARG A 257 -6.85 13.27 18.44
C ARG A 257 -7.00 12.32 19.62
N THR A 258 -6.48 11.10 19.49
CA THR A 258 -6.62 10.05 20.51
C THR A 258 -5.93 10.40 21.83
N VAL A 259 -4.84 11.17 21.79
CA VAL A 259 -4.14 11.65 23.00
C VAL A 259 -4.58 13.04 23.46
N ASP A 260 -5.73 13.53 22.97
CA ASP A 260 -6.33 14.82 23.33
C ASP A 260 -5.41 16.03 23.06
N LYS A 261 -4.84 16.08 21.86
CA LYS A 261 -4.03 17.20 21.35
C LYS A 261 -4.70 17.89 20.16
N PRO A 262 -5.84 18.56 20.35
CA PRO A 262 -6.64 19.14 19.26
C PRO A 262 -5.90 20.22 18.47
N LYS A 263 -5.05 21.03 19.13
CA LYS A 263 -4.22 22.04 18.44
C LYS A 263 -3.20 21.40 17.49
N ASP A 264 -2.58 20.31 17.91
CA ASP A 264 -1.61 19.59 17.09
C ASP A 264 -2.32 18.91 15.90
N ALA A 265 -3.48 18.28 16.15
CA ALA A 265 -4.31 17.67 15.10
C ALA A 265 -4.77 18.69 14.05
N TYR A 266 -5.26 19.85 14.50
CA TYR A 266 -5.63 20.96 13.61
C TYR A 266 -4.46 21.38 12.71
N ALA A 267 -3.27 21.56 13.28
CA ALA A 267 -2.07 21.96 12.53
C ALA A 267 -1.63 20.88 11.53
N THR A 268 -1.69 19.61 11.90
CA THR A 268 -1.37 18.48 11.01
C THR A 268 -2.34 18.42 9.82
N LEU A 269 -3.64 18.61 10.05
CA LEU A 269 -4.63 18.66 8.96
C LEU A 269 -4.46 19.90 8.07
N ALA A 270 -4.07 21.04 8.65
CA ALA A 270 -3.71 22.24 7.89
C ALA A 270 -2.51 21.97 6.96
N GLN A 271 -1.47 21.30 7.50
CA GLN A 271 -0.29 20.90 6.73
C GLN A 271 -0.67 19.93 5.60
N PHE A 272 -1.50 18.91 5.87
CA PHE A 272 -2.01 18.02 4.83
C PHE A 272 -2.68 18.79 3.69
N ALA A 273 -3.57 19.71 4.03
CA ALA A 273 -4.33 20.45 3.03
C ALA A 273 -3.46 21.43 2.22
N GLN A 274 -2.40 21.95 2.82
CA GLN A 274 -1.40 22.77 2.12
C GLN A 274 -0.55 21.93 1.15
N GLU A 275 -0.12 20.74 1.58
CA GLU A 275 0.74 19.86 0.77
C GLU A 275 -0.03 19.14 -0.34
N PHE A 276 -1.29 18.79 -0.09
CA PHE A 276 -2.11 17.98 -0.99
C PHE A 276 -3.49 18.60 -1.29
N PRO A 277 -3.53 19.83 -1.84
CA PRO A 277 -4.79 20.56 -2.05
C PRO A 277 -5.74 19.90 -3.05
N GLN A 278 -5.23 19.02 -3.92
CA GLN A 278 -6.01 18.28 -4.91
C GLN A 278 -6.30 16.83 -4.49
N HIS A 279 -5.95 16.45 -3.26
CA HIS A 279 -6.14 15.07 -2.81
C HIS A 279 -7.64 14.73 -2.72
N PRO A 280 -8.07 13.51 -3.10
CA PRO A 280 -9.48 13.11 -3.00
C PRO A 280 -10.10 13.25 -1.59
N ARG A 281 -9.27 13.18 -0.54
CA ARG A 281 -9.69 13.37 0.86
C ARG A 281 -9.76 14.82 1.32
N ILE A 282 -9.39 15.81 0.50
CA ILE A 282 -9.27 17.21 0.93
C ILE A 282 -10.54 17.75 1.59
N LEU A 283 -11.71 17.42 1.04
CA LEU A 283 -13.00 17.83 1.61
C LEU A 283 -13.23 17.25 3.01
N SER A 284 -12.94 15.95 3.20
CA SER A 284 -13.06 15.31 4.51
C SER A 284 -12.07 15.89 5.53
N VAL A 285 -10.84 16.16 5.11
CA VAL A 285 -9.79 16.75 5.94
C VAL A 285 -10.18 18.16 6.38
N ARG A 286 -10.71 18.99 5.48
CA ARG A 286 -11.17 20.35 5.84
C ARG A 286 -12.37 20.35 6.78
N ARG A 287 -13.29 19.38 6.63
CA ARG A 287 -14.42 19.22 7.56
C ARG A 287 -13.95 18.86 8.96
N GLU A 288 -13.04 17.90 9.07
CA GLU A 288 -12.44 17.52 10.35
C GLU A 288 -11.66 18.69 10.97
N GLN A 289 -10.88 19.42 10.16
CA GLN A 289 -10.17 20.61 10.60
C GLN A 289 -11.12 21.71 11.12
N LEU A 290 -12.28 21.88 10.49
CA LEU A 290 -13.30 22.84 10.94
C LEU A 290 -13.87 22.45 12.31
N ASP A 291 -14.04 21.16 12.59
CA ASP A 291 -14.54 20.72 13.89
C ASP A 291 -13.54 21.04 15.01
N TYR A 292 -12.24 20.79 14.79
CA TYR A 292 -11.21 21.28 15.72
C TYR A 292 -11.19 22.80 15.84
N ALA A 293 -11.40 23.54 14.74
CA ALA A 293 -11.40 25.01 14.77
C ALA A 293 -12.54 25.55 15.65
N LYS A 294 -13.71 24.89 15.66
CA LYS A 294 -14.83 25.22 16.55
C LYS A 294 -14.47 24.92 18.01
N ASP A 295 -13.92 23.74 18.27
CA ASP A 295 -13.54 23.33 19.64
C ASP A 295 -12.43 24.21 20.24
N LEU A 296 -11.62 24.83 19.38
CA LEU A 296 -10.52 25.74 19.75
C LEU A 296 -10.89 27.23 19.70
N ASP A 297 -12.15 27.58 19.41
CA ASP A 297 -12.64 28.96 19.26
C ASP A 297 -11.85 29.82 18.26
N LEU A 298 -11.40 29.22 17.15
CA LEU A 298 -10.62 29.90 16.10
C LEU A 298 -11.53 30.63 15.09
N THR A 299 -12.17 31.72 15.52
CA THR A 299 -13.23 32.43 14.76
C THR A 299 -12.87 32.78 13.32
N ASN A 300 -11.65 33.27 13.08
CA ASN A 300 -11.18 33.64 11.73
C ASN A 300 -11.01 32.42 10.82
N ASP A 301 -10.51 31.31 11.37
CA ASP A 301 -10.29 30.08 10.63
C ASP A 301 -11.60 29.36 10.35
N ILE A 302 -12.57 29.41 11.28
CA ILE A 302 -13.93 28.87 11.08
C ILE A 302 -14.59 29.48 9.83
N ALA A 303 -14.52 30.80 9.67
CA ALA A 303 -15.10 31.47 8.51
C ALA A 303 -14.41 31.05 7.21
N THR A 304 -13.07 30.99 7.23
CA THR A 304 -12.25 30.60 6.07
C THR A 304 -12.52 29.14 5.66
N LEU A 305 -12.54 28.21 6.63
CA LEU A 305 -12.76 26.80 6.40
C LEU A 305 -14.18 26.51 5.90
N LYS A 306 -15.21 27.21 6.40
CA LYS A 306 -16.59 27.09 5.88
C LYS A 306 -16.66 27.45 4.40
N ALA A 307 -16.06 28.59 4.01
CA ALA A 307 -16.04 29.02 2.61
C ALA A 307 -15.25 28.05 1.71
N GLU A 308 -14.14 27.48 2.20
CA GLU A 308 -13.37 26.49 1.47
C GLU A 308 -14.12 25.17 1.31
N ILE A 309 -14.79 24.67 2.35
CA ILE A 309 -15.62 23.45 2.30
C ILE A 309 -16.76 23.61 1.30
N GLU A 310 -17.41 24.78 1.26
CA GLU A 310 -18.46 25.06 0.28
C GLU A 310 -17.92 25.00 -1.16
N ARG A 311 -16.79 25.66 -1.42
CA ARG A 311 -16.10 25.61 -2.72
C ARG A 311 -15.73 24.20 -3.14
N LEU A 312 -15.14 23.41 -2.23
CA LEU A 312 -14.74 22.03 -2.49
C LEU A 312 -15.95 21.11 -2.72
N SER A 313 -17.06 21.34 -2.01
CA SER A 313 -18.29 20.57 -2.19
C SER A 313 -18.93 20.82 -3.56
N GLN A 314 -18.90 22.07 -4.04
CA GLN A 314 -19.39 22.43 -5.39
C GLN A 314 -18.50 21.85 -6.50
N ALA A 315 -17.18 21.85 -6.32
CA ALA A 315 -16.23 21.27 -7.27
C ALA A 315 -16.32 19.73 -7.36
N GLY A 316 -16.69 19.06 -6.27
CA GLY A 316 -16.93 17.61 -6.27
C GLY A 316 -18.23 17.20 -6.96
N GLY A 317 -19.25 18.08 -6.98
CA GLY A 317 -20.54 17.82 -7.63
C GLY A 317 -20.51 17.94 -9.16
N SER A 318 -19.50 18.61 -9.73
CA SER A 318 -19.35 18.79 -11.18
C SER A 318 -18.48 17.71 -11.86
N GLN A 319 -17.98 16.72 -11.11
CA GLN A 319 -17.19 15.59 -11.63
C GLN A 319 -17.93 14.24 -11.61
N SER A 320 -19.27 14.24 -11.67
CA SER A 320 -20.04 13.03 -11.97
C SER A 320 -20.45 13.02 -13.45
N PRO A 321 -19.85 12.18 -14.31
CA PRO A 321 -20.47 11.67 -15.52
C PRO A 321 -21.57 10.65 -15.20
#